data_AF-A0A849NCQ3-F1
#
_entry.id   AF-A0A849NCQ3-F1
#
_cell.length_a   1.000
_cell.length_b   1.000
_cell.length_c   1.000
_cell.angle_alpha   90.00
_cell.angle_beta   90.00
_cell.angle_gamma   90.00
#
_symmetry.space_group_name_H-M   'P 1'
#
loop_
_entity.id
_entity.type
_entity.pdbx_description
1 polymer ?
#
loop_
_entity_poly.entity_id
_entity_poly.type
_entity_poly.pdbx_seq_one_letter_code
_entity_poly.pdbx_strand_id
1 'polypeptide(L)'
;MKKTRTILYLLIGLTVTFVVGITMYSTVAEIKPIEYLIYGIVGLLVIFSILRVFKNLKDENKGLTTEDELSKKIKLKAGANAFMASFYLWTMILLFTMDSSFSNEIILGIGIFGMGVLFVGFWVYHNNKGINDGNQN
;
A
#
# COMPACT_ATOMS: atom_id res chain seq x y z
N MET A 1 14.15 18.10 0.70
CA MET A 1 14.13 18.71 2.06
C MET A 1 12.76 18.74 2.76
N LYS A 2 11.77 19.59 2.41
CA LYS A 2 10.51 19.66 3.19
C LYS A 2 9.59 18.44 2.98
N LYS A 3 9.42 17.99 1.74
CA LYS A 3 8.46 16.94 1.36
C LYS A 3 8.72 15.59 2.04
N THR A 4 9.97 15.13 2.08
CA THR A 4 10.32 13.81 2.65
C THR A 4 10.25 13.79 4.17
N ARG A 5 10.53 14.93 4.83
CA ARG A 5 10.28 15.11 6.26
C ARG A 5 8.79 15.11 6.59
N THR A 6 7.95 15.77 5.77
CA THR A 6 6.49 15.70 5.91
C THR A 6 5.98 14.27 5.78
N ILE A 7 6.49 13.51 4.79
CA ILE A 7 6.13 12.09 4.61
C ILE A 7 6.52 11.28 5.85
N LEU A 8 7.71 11.49 6.42
CA LEU A 8 8.13 10.81 7.64
C LEU A 8 7.19 11.09 8.82
N TYR A 9 6.83 12.35 9.07
CA TYR A 9 5.90 12.70 10.15
C TYR A 9 4.51 12.10 9.96
N LEU A 10 4.00 12.09 8.73
CA LEU A 10 2.73 11.48 8.41
C LEU A 10 2.77 9.96 8.68
N LEU A 11 3.86 9.31 8.30
CA LEU A 11 4.05 7.87 8.50
C LEU A 11 4.16 7.51 9.98
N ILE A 12 4.89 8.31 10.77
CA ILE A 12 4.95 8.17 12.24
C ILE A 12 3.56 8.35 12.84
N GLY A 13 2.83 9.41 12.47
CA GLY A 13 1.48 9.68 12.97
C GLY A 13 0.52 8.52 12.67
N LEU A 14 0.55 8.00 11.44
CA LEU A 14 -0.28 6.87 11.03
C LEU A 14 0.06 5.60 11.81
N THR A 15 1.36 5.35 12.04
CA THR A 15 1.83 4.21 12.86
C THR A 15 1.34 4.32 14.30
N VAL A 16 1.44 5.51 14.91
CA VAL A 16 0.97 5.75 16.28
C VAL A 16 -0.54 5.53 16.37
N THR A 17 -1.32 6.09 15.45
CA THR A 17 -2.78 5.89 15.43
C THR A 17 -3.16 4.42 15.27
N PHE A 18 -2.43 3.68 14.44
CA PHE A 18 -2.65 2.24 14.26
C PHE A 18 -2.39 1.45 15.55
N VAL A 19 -1.26 1.71 16.23
CA VAL A 19 -0.93 1.04 17.49
C VAL A 19 -1.94 1.39 18.59
N VAL A 20 -2.29 2.66 18.74
CA VAL A 20 -3.30 3.11 19.71
C VAL A 20 -4.65 2.44 19.43
N GLY A 21 -5.07 2.37 18.17
CA GLY A 21 -6.30 1.69 17.77
C GLY A 21 -6.33 0.21 18.17
N ILE A 22 -5.24 -0.53 17.94
CA ILE A 22 -5.14 -1.94 18.36
C ILE A 22 -5.21 -2.05 19.89
N THR A 23 -4.47 -1.22 20.61
CA THR A 23 -4.46 -1.28 22.08
C THR A 23 -5.81 -0.94 22.70
N MET A 24 -6.58 -0.02 22.11
CA MET A 24 -7.94 0.24 22.55
C MET A 24 -8.87 -0.92 22.22
N TYR A 25 -8.76 -1.49 21.02
CA TYR A 25 -9.58 -2.63 20.62
C TYR A 25 -9.37 -3.85 21.53
N SER A 26 -8.11 -4.12 21.92
CA SER A 26 -7.77 -5.25 22.80
C SER A 26 -8.32 -5.10 24.22
N THR A 27 -8.77 -3.91 24.63
CA THR A 27 -9.44 -3.71 25.93
C THR A 27 -10.93 -4.03 25.89
N VAL A 28 -11.52 -4.10 24.69
CA VAL A 28 -12.98 -4.28 24.49
C VAL A 28 -13.31 -5.67 23.95
N ALA A 29 -12.41 -6.29 23.18
CA ALA A 29 -12.64 -7.58 22.56
C ALA A 29 -11.40 -8.48 22.58
N GLU A 30 -11.63 -9.80 22.60
CA GLU A 30 -10.57 -10.79 22.42
C GLU A 30 -10.10 -10.80 20.96
N ILE A 31 -8.80 -10.65 20.76
CA ILE A 31 -8.18 -10.66 19.43
C ILE A 31 -8.11 -12.10 18.93
N LYS A 32 -8.69 -12.34 17.75
CA LYS A 32 -8.68 -13.67 17.12
C LYS A 32 -7.30 -13.98 16.49
N PRO A 33 -6.91 -15.26 16.34
CA PRO A 33 -5.64 -15.63 15.71
C PRO A 33 -5.44 -15.04 14.31
N ILE A 34 -6.51 -14.92 13.52
CA ILE A 34 -6.48 -14.31 12.18
C ILE A 34 -6.11 -12.81 12.23
N GLU A 35 -6.54 -12.09 13.27
CA GLU A 35 -6.28 -10.66 13.45
C GLU A 35 -4.81 -10.40 13.79
N TYR A 36 -4.20 -11.26 14.62
CA TYR A 36 -2.76 -11.20 14.88
C TYR A 36 -1.93 -11.36 13.60
N LEU A 37 -2.35 -12.25 12.69
CA LEU A 37 -1.68 -12.42 11.40
C LEU A 37 -1.80 -11.15 10.54
N ILE A 38 -2.98 -10.52 10.51
CA ILE A 38 -3.20 -9.25 9.80
C ILE A 38 -2.33 -8.14 10.40
N TYR A 39 -2.32 -7.99 11.73
CA TYR A 39 -1.47 -6.99 12.41
C TYR A 39 0.01 -7.21 12.15
N GLY A 40 0.47 -8.48 12.10
CA GLY A 40 1.83 -8.83 11.75
C GLY A 40 2.21 -8.40 10.33
N ILE A 41 1.36 -8.68 9.34
CA ILE A 41 1.58 -8.27 7.94
C ILE A 41 1.60 -6.73 7.83
N VAL A 42 0.65 -6.03 8.47
CA VAL A 42 0.62 -4.57 8.47
C VAL A 42 1.88 -3.99 9.13
N GLY A 43 2.30 -4.55 10.27
CA GLY A 43 3.53 -4.15 10.95
C GLY A 43 4.77 -4.28 10.06
N LEU A 44 4.89 -5.40 9.33
CA LEU A 44 5.98 -5.59 8.36
C LEU A 44 5.95 -4.53 7.25
N LEU A 45 4.78 -4.21 6.71
CA LEU A 45 4.62 -3.17 5.68
C LEU A 45 5.00 -1.78 6.20
N VAL A 46 4.65 -1.47 7.45
CA VAL A 46 5.04 -0.20 8.11
C VAL A 46 6.56 -0.13 8.26
N ILE A 47 7.20 -1.18 8.79
CA ILE A 47 8.66 -1.24 8.94
C ILE A 47 9.34 -1.06 7.58
N PHE A 48 8.90 -1.80 6.56
CA PHE A 48 9.43 -1.67 5.21
C PHE A 48 9.30 -0.24 4.66
N SER A 49 8.15 0.40 4.90
CA SER A 49 7.90 1.78 4.47
C SER A 49 8.80 2.78 5.18
N ILE A 50 9.01 2.61 6.49
CA ILE A 50 9.94 3.42 7.29
C ILE A 50 11.36 3.31 6.73
N LEU A 51 11.85 2.08 6.52
CA LEU A 51 13.20 1.84 5.96
C LEU A 51 13.38 2.52 4.60
N ARG A 52 12.36 2.49 3.74
CA ARG A 52 12.38 3.16 2.44
C ARG A 52 12.47 4.68 2.57
N VAL A 53 11.70 5.28 3.48
CA VAL A 53 11.75 6.74 3.73
C VAL A 53 13.12 7.15 4.31
N PHE A 54 13.70 6.36 5.21
CA PHE A 54 15.05 6.62 5.72
C PHE A 54 16.11 6.54 4.63
N LYS A 55 16.03 5.56 3.72
CA LYS A 55 16.92 5.48 2.57
C LYS A 55 16.81 6.75 1.71
N ASN A 56 15.58 7.15 1.41
CA ASN A 56 15.29 8.36 0.64
C ASN A 56 15.85 9.63 1.30
N LEU A 57 15.78 9.76 2.63
CA LEU A 57 16.37 10.88 3.37
C LEU A 57 17.90 10.88 3.29
N LYS A 58 18.53 9.69 3.35
CA LYS A 58 19.98 9.54 3.22
C LYS A 58 20.46 9.91 1.80
N ASP A 59 19.69 9.53 0.78
CA ASP A 59 19.99 9.84 -0.62
C ASP A 59 19.77 11.33 -0.92
N GLU A 60 18.72 11.96 -0.35
CA GLU A 60 18.53 13.42 -0.42
C GLU A 60 19.67 14.19 0.23
N ASN A 61 20.14 13.76 1.41
CA ASN A 61 21.27 14.41 2.09
C ASN A 61 22.58 14.32 1.30
N LYS A 62 22.68 13.36 0.38
CA LYS A 62 23.81 13.22 -0.55
C LYS A 62 23.63 14.01 -1.86
N GLY A 63 22.52 14.75 -2.01
CA GLY A 63 22.20 15.50 -3.22
C GLY A 63 21.77 14.62 -4.41
N LEU A 64 21.49 13.33 -4.18
CA LEU A 64 20.99 12.44 -5.22
C LEU A 64 19.50 12.70 -5.47
N THR A 65 19.08 12.67 -6.73
CA THR A 65 17.66 12.73 -7.09
C THR A 65 16.97 11.44 -6.64
N THR A 66 16.11 11.57 -5.63
CA THR A 66 15.47 10.43 -4.94
C THR A 66 14.42 9.71 -5.80
N GLU A 67 13.90 10.38 -6.83
CA GLU A 67 12.96 9.81 -7.79
C GLU A 67 13.42 10.05 -9.22
N ASP A 68 13.72 8.95 -9.91
CA ASP A 68 13.90 8.92 -11.35
C ASP A 68 12.55 9.14 -12.07
N GLU A 69 12.56 9.89 -13.17
CA GLU A 69 11.37 10.19 -13.97
C GLU A 69 10.70 8.92 -14.49
N LEU A 70 11.50 7.93 -14.91
CA LEU A 70 10.99 6.64 -15.37
C LEU A 70 10.26 5.89 -14.24
N SER A 71 10.88 5.85 -13.05
CA SER A 71 10.25 5.25 -11.86
C SER A 71 8.92 5.93 -11.50
N LYS A 72 8.82 7.25 -11.67
CA LYS A 72 7.58 8.00 -11.45
C LYS A 72 6.49 7.64 -12.47
N LYS A 73 6.85 7.56 -13.76
CA LYS A 73 5.94 7.13 -14.84
C LYS A 73 5.45 5.69 -14.63
N ILE A 74 6.33 4.79 -14.20
CA ILE A 74 5.98 3.40 -13.85
C ILE A 74 4.94 3.35 -12.75
N LYS A 75 5.16 4.08 -11.64
CA LYS A 75 4.18 4.13 -10.54
C LYS A 75 2.82 4.67 -10.98
N LEU A 76 2.80 5.74 -11.79
CA LEU A 76 1.56 6.33 -12.29
C LEU A 76 0.79 5.36 -13.19
N LYS A 77 1.47 4.71 -14.13
CA LYS A 77 0.85 3.75 -15.07
C LYS A 77 0.39 2.47 -14.37
N ALA A 78 1.18 1.98 -13.42
CA ALA A 78 0.80 0.86 -12.56
C ALA A 78 -0.42 1.21 -11.70
N GLY A 79 -0.44 2.40 -11.11
CA GLY A 79 -1.57 2.90 -10.31
C GLY A 79 -2.86 3.03 -11.12
N ALA A 80 -2.79 3.60 -12.33
CA ALA A 80 -3.95 3.71 -13.22
C ALA A 80 -4.51 2.34 -13.61
N ASN A 81 -3.64 1.40 -13.99
CA ASN A 81 -4.06 0.04 -14.35
C ASN A 81 -4.65 -0.71 -13.15
N ALA A 82 -4.03 -0.59 -11.97
CA ALA A 82 -4.51 -1.22 -10.75
C ALA A 82 -5.88 -0.67 -10.34
N PHE A 83 -6.08 0.65 -10.48
CA PHE A 83 -7.37 1.27 -10.21
C PHE A 83 -8.45 0.76 -11.18
N MET A 84 -8.17 0.66 -12.48
CA MET A 84 -9.12 0.07 -13.44
C MET A 84 -9.43 -1.40 -13.10
N ALA A 85 -8.40 -2.20 -12.78
CA ALA A 85 -8.58 -3.59 -12.37
C ALA A 85 -9.35 -3.73 -11.06
N SER A 86 -9.27 -2.75 -10.17
CA SER A 86 -9.96 -2.78 -8.87
C SER A 86 -11.48 -2.79 -9.01
N PHE A 87 -12.04 -2.20 -10.07
CA PHE A 87 -13.48 -2.29 -10.33
C PHE A 87 -13.91 -3.74 -10.57
N TYR A 88 -13.15 -4.49 -11.37
CA TYR A 88 -13.42 -5.92 -11.58
C TYR A 88 -13.24 -6.74 -10.31
N LEU A 89 -12.21 -6.44 -9.52
CA LEU A 89 -12.00 -7.07 -8.21
C LEU A 89 -13.20 -6.83 -7.28
N TRP A 90 -13.67 -5.59 -7.16
CA TRP A 90 -14.83 -5.26 -6.33
C TRP A 90 -16.12 -5.92 -6.84
N THR A 91 -16.34 -5.95 -8.15
CA THR A 91 -17.47 -6.69 -8.74
C THR A 91 -17.41 -8.17 -8.36
N MET A 92 -16.23 -8.79 -8.47
CA MET A 92 -16.05 -10.19 -8.08
C MET A 92 -16.30 -10.42 -6.59
N ILE A 93 -15.73 -9.58 -5.72
CA ILE A 93 -15.97 -9.66 -4.28
C ILE A 93 -17.46 -9.60 -4.00
N LEU A 94 -18.16 -8.58 -4.53
CA LEU A 94 -19.59 -8.42 -4.30
C LEU A 94 -20.39 -9.62 -4.80
N LEU A 95 -20.11 -10.15 -5.99
CA LEU A 95 -20.80 -11.33 -6.53
C LEU A 95 -20.65 -12.57 -5.63
N PHE A 96 -19.48 -12.79 -5.04
CA PHE A 96 -19.25 -13.94 -4.17
C PHE A 96 -19.68 -13.71 -2.72
N THR A 97 -19.82 -12.46 -2.29
CA THR A 97 -20.15 -12.13 -0.90
C THR A 97 -21.59 -11.69 -0.69
N MET A 98 -22.36 -11.43 -1.75
CA MET A 98 -23.72 -10.88 -1.67
C MET A 98 -24.67 -11.68 -0.76
N ASP A 99 -24.61 -13.02 -0.86
CA ASP A 99 -25.43 -13.94 -0.07
C ASP A 99 -24.63 -14.69 1.01
N SER A 100 -23.41 -14.22 1.30
CA SER A 100 -22.53 -14.87 2.26
C SER A 100 -22.73 -14.34 3.67
N SER A 101 -22.42 -15.15 4.69
CA SER A 101 -22.40 -14.73 6.10
C SER A 101 -21.09 -14.04 6.51
N PHE A 102 -20.27 -13.61 5.55
CA PHE A 102 -19.02 -12.92 5.86
C PHE A 102 -19.30 -11.55 6.48
N SER A 103 -18.52 -11.20 7.49
CA SER A 103 -18.66 -9.89 8.11
C SER A 103 -18.11 -8.80 7.19
N ASN A 104 -18.71 -7.60 7.25
CA ASN A 104 -18.33 -6.47 6.39
C ASN A 104 -16.85 -6.10 6.53
N GLU A 105 -16.27 -6.27 7.72
CA GLU A 105 -14.86 -6.00 8.00
C GLU A 105 -13.94 -6.91 7.17
N ILE A 106 -14.30 -8.19 7.00
CA ILE A 106 -13.52 -9.15 6.22
C ILE A 106 -13.63 -8.81 4.73
N ILE A 107 -14.83 -8.48 4.25
CA ILE A 107 -15.07 -8.10 2.85
C ILE A 107 -14.25 -6.86 2.48
N LEU A 108 -14.30 -5.83 3.33
CA LEU A 108 -13.50 -4.62 3.16
C LEU A 108 -11.99 -4.90 3.22
N GLY A 109 -11.57 -5.73 4.17
CA GLY A 109 -10.17 -6.15 4.31
C GLY A 109 -9.63 -6.85 3.06
N ILE A 110 -10.39 -7.80 2.51
CA ILE A 110 -10.07 -8.49 1.26
C ILE A 110 -10.00 -7.50 0.09
N GLY A 111 -10.95 -6.56 0.00
CA GLY A 111 -10.95 -5.54 -1.04
C GLY A 111 -9.70 -4.65 -1.01
N ILE A 112 -9.34 -4.13 0.16
CA ILE A 112 -8.13 -3.29 0.33
C ILE A 112 -6.87 -4.09 0.02
N PHE A 113 -6.77 -5.31 0.55
CA PHE A 113 -5.63 -6.17 0.29
C PHE A 113 -5.50 -6.50 -1.20
N GLY A 114 -6.60 -6.87 -1.86
CA GLY A 114 -6.67 -7.16 -3.28
C GLY A 114 -6.23 -5.98 -4.16
N MET A 115 -6.64 -4.76 -3.81
CA MET A 115 -6.17 -3.55 -4.49
C MET A 115 -4.65 -3.35 -4.35
N GLY A 116 -4.09 -3.64 -3.17
CA GLY A 116 -2.64 -3.62 -2.95
C GLY A 116 -1.90 -4.64 -3.81
N VAL A 117 -2.42 -5.87 -3.91
CA VAL A 117 -1.86 -6.94 -4.75
C VAL A 117 -1.89 -6.55 -6.22
N LEU A 118 -3.02 -6.00 -6.70
CA LEU A 118 -3.13 -5.49 -8.08
C LEU A 118 -2.08 -4.43 -8.38
N PHE A 119 -1.90 -3.46 -7.47
CA PHE A 119 -0.87 -2.43 -7.64
C PHE A 119 0.53 -3.03 -7.74
N VAL A 120 0.90 -3.94 -6.84
CA VAL A 120 2.22 -4.59 -6.87
C VAL A 120 2.39 -5.40 -8.16
N GLY A 121 1.36 -6.14 -8.60
CA GLY A 121 1.39 -6.90 -9.84
C GLY A 121 1.64 -6.01 -11.06
N PHE A 122 0.88 -4.92 -11.21
CA PHE A 122 1.11 -3.98 -12.31
C PHE A 122 2.44 -3.24 -12.19
N TRP A 123 2.87 -2.91 -10.97
CA TRP A 123 4.16 -2.26 -10.75
C TRP A 123 5.31 -3.15 -11.18
N VAL A 124 5.33 -4.43 -10.79
CA VAL A 124 6.33 -5.42 -11.22
C VAL A 124 6.29 -5.60 -12.74
N TYR A 125 5.09 -5.70 -13.32
CA TYR A 125 4.93 -5.84 -14.78
C TYR A 125 5.55 -4.66 -15.55
N HIS A 126 5.22 -3.42 -15.18
CA HIS A 126 5.77 -2.23 -15.83
C HIS A 126 7.26 -2.01 -15.52
N ASN A 127 7.73 -2.42 -14.34
CA ASN A 127 9.14 -2.36 -13.98
C ASN A 127 10.00 -3.30 -14.84
N ASN A 128 9.49 -4.49 -15.17
CA ASN A 128 10.22 -5.47 -15.99
C ASN A 128 10.13 -5.19 -17.48
N LYS A 129 8.99 -4.69 -17.98
CA LYS A 129 8.76 -4.47 -19.42
C LYS A 129 9.34 -3.15 -19.92
N GLY A 130 9.64 -2.22 -19.01
CA GLY A 130 9.97 -0.83 -19.36
C GLY A 130 8.74 -0.09 -19.88
N ILE A 131 8.74 1.23 -19.73
CA ILE A 131 7.72 2.07 -20.37
C ILE A 131 8.33 2.63 -21.64
N ASN A 132 7.71 2.32 -22.78
CA ASN A 132 8.02 3.00 -24.03
C ASN A 132 7.45 4.41 -23.91
N ASP A 133 8.29 5.37 -23.51
CA ASP A 133 7.99 6.78 -23.70
C ASP A 133 7.89 6.98 -25.21
N GLY A 134 6.73 7.40 -25.71
CA GLY A 134 6.49 7.68 -27.13
C GLY A 134 7.29 8.88 -27.66
N ASN A 135 8.51 9.08 -27.17
CA ASN A 135 9.48 10.09 -27.58
C ASN A 135 10.43 9.54 -28.67
N GLN A 136 9.93 8.60 -29.48
CA GLN A 136 10.47 8.30 -30.80
C GLN A 136 9.61 9.04 -31.82
N ASN A 137 9.83 10.35 -31.94
CA ASN A 137 9.69 11.23 -33.10
C ASN A 137 9.70 12.70 -32.66
#